data_AF-A0A370HPI2-F1
#
_entry.id   AF-A0A370HPI2-F1
#
_cell.length_a   1.000
_cell.length_b   1.000
_cell.length_c   1.000
_cell.angle_alpha   90.00
_cell.angle_beta   90.00
_cell.angle_gamma   90.00
#
_symmetry.space_group_name_H-M   'P 1'
#
loop_
_entity.id
_entity.type
_entity.pdbx_description
1 polymer ?
#
loop_
_entity_poly.entity_id
_entity_poly.type
_entity_poly.pdbx_seq_one_letter_code
_entity_poly.pdbx_strand_id
1 'polypeptide(L)'
;MSDAGPGYTTVEAVDGGLGGGIMQTREGVPPYVTVYVRTADLDAKLAEIQRLGGTVVVPPTPISDTMSFALFSDPGGAVVGLLQTAEVRS
;
A
#
# COMPACT_ATOMS: atom_id res chain seq x y z
N MET A 1 -3.46 2.00 18.93
CA MET A 1 -4.14 1.09 18.00
C MET A 1 -5.63 1.40 18.04
N SER A 2 -6.30 1.42 16.90
CA SER A 2 -7.75 1.68 16.82
C SER A 2 -8.41 0.71 15.84
N ASP A 3 -9.67 0.36 16.12
CA ASP A 3 -10.51 -0.38 15.18
C ASP A 3 -10.89 0.56 14.01
N ALA A 4 -10.54 0.15 12.79
CA ALA A 4 -10.78 0.91 11.58
C ALA A 4 -11.79 0.19 10.65
N GLY A 5 -12.47 -0.84 11.14
CA GLY A 5 -13.48 -1.59 10.41
C GLY A 5 -13.27 -3.10 10.51
N PRO A 6 -14.14 -3.89 9.84
CA PRO A 6 -14.18 -5.34 10.01
C PRO A 6 -12.81 -6.00 9.75
N GLY A 7 -12.16 -6.46 10.83
CA GLY A 7 -10.89 -7.16 10.77
C GLY A 7 -9.67 -6.28 10.45
N TYR A 8 -9.78 -4.95 10.51
CA TYR A 8 -8.68 -4.02 10.27
C TYR A 8 -8.39 -3.15 11.49
N THR A 9 -7.17 -3.22 12.00
CA THR A 9 -6.71 -2.41 13.14
C THR A 9 -5.60 -1.49 12.69
N THR A 10 -5.75 -0.18 12.87
CA THR A 10 -4.68 0.76 12.58
C THR A 10 -3.71 0.87 13.75
N VAL A 11 -2.45 1.09 13.41
CA VAL A 11 -1.34 1.33 14.33
C VAL A 11 -0.80 2.71 14.01
N GLU A 12 -0.85 3.60 15.00
CA GLU A 12 -0.27 4.94 14.88
C GLU A 12 1.26 4.86 14.89
N ALA A 13 1.90 5.79 14.19
CA ALA A 13 3.34 5.98 14.28
C ALA A 13 3.73 6.43 15.70
N VAL A 14 4.83 5.90 16.22
CA VAL A 14 5.42 6.30 17.51
C VAL A 14 6.92 6.53 17.32
N ASP A 15 7.46 7.61 17.87
CA ASP A 15 8.90 7.95 17.87
C ASP A 15 9.59 7.85 16.51
N GLY A 16 8.94 8.37 15.45
CA GLY A 16 9.48 8.34 14.08
C GLY A 16 9.31 6.99 13.35
N GLY A 17 8.61 6.04 13.96
CA GLY A 17 8.21 4.78 13.34
C GLY A 17 7.16 4.95 12.24
N LEU A 18 6.90 3.85 11.51
CA LEU A 18 5.86 3.81 10.49
C LEU A 18 4.52 3.42 11.15
N GLY A 19 3.50 4.25 10.92
CA GLY A 19 2.12 3.83 11.13
C GLY A 19 1.71 2.79 10.08
N GLY A 20 0.60 2.10 10.31
CA GLY A 20 0.11 1.11 9.38
C GLY A 20 -1.19 0.46 9.86
N GLY A 21 -1.43 -0.77 9.42
CA GLY A 21 -2.53 -1.55 9.92
C GLY A 21 -2.29 -3.03 9.85
N ILE A 22 -3.03 -3.74 10.69
CA ILE A 22 -3.00 -5.18 10.85
C ILE A 22 -4.35 -5.70 10.37
N MET A 23 -4.30 -6.66 9.46
CA MET A 23 -5.47 -7.36 8.95
C MET A 23 -5.22 -8.86 9.00
N GLN A 24 -6.28 -9.64 9.20
CA GLN A 24 -6.22 -11.07 8.95
C GLN A 24 -6.08 -11.35 7.46
N THR A 25 -5.18 -12.26 7.10
CA THR A 25 -5.10 -12.76 5.73
C THR A 25 -6.31 -13.65 5.43
N ARG A 26 -6.64 -13.79 4.15
CA ARG A 26 -7.63 -14.78 3.70
C ARG A 26 -7.13 -16.19 3.95
N GLU A 27 -8.05 -17.14 4.07
CA GLU A 27 -7.73 -18.56 4.21
C GLU A 27 -6.78 -19.03 3.09
N GLY A 28 -5.77 -19.82 3.48
CA GLY A 28 -4.75 -20.33 2.56
C GLY A 28 -3.65 -19.32 2.18
N VAL A 29 -3.69 -18.08 2.68
CA VAL A 29 -2.61 -17.10 2.48
C VAL A 29 -1.78 -16.97 3.75
N PRO A 30 -0.48 -17.31 3.72
CA PRO A 30 0.41 -17.10 4.85
C PRO A 30 0.47 -15.63 5.28
N PRO A 31 0.73 -15.33 6.57
CA PRO A 31 0.95 -13.96 7.02
C PRO A 31 2.11 -13.29 6.29
N TYR A 32 1.97 -12.00 5.97
CA TYR A 32 2.99 -11.21 5.29
C TYR A 32 2.95 -9.74 5.75
N VAL A 33 4.01 -9.01 5.42
CA VAL A 33 4.11 -7.56 5.65
C VAL A 33 4.32 -6.88 4.30
N THR A 34 3.58 -5.80 4.06
CA THR A 34 3.76 -4.93 2.89
C THR A 34 4.19 -3.55 3.35
N VAL A 35 5.30 -3.05 2.79
CA VAL A 35 5.72 -1.66 2.98
C VAL A 35 5.12 -0.80 1.87
N TYR A 36 4.55 0.34 2.24
CA TYR A 36 3.98 1.30 1.30
C TYR A 36 4.90 2.51 1.11
N VAL A 37 5.17 2.86 -0.15
CA VAL A 37 5.90 4.07 -0.54
C VAL A 37 4.89 5.07 -1.09
N ARG A 38 4.98 6.33 -0.64
CA ARG A 38 4.09 7.39 -1.11
C ARG A 38 4.45 7.82 -2.53
N THR A 39 3.46 8.01 -3.38
CA THR A 39 3.58 8.63 -4.71
C THR A 39 2.50 9.69 -4.90
N ALA A 40 2.79 10.70 -5.72
CA ALA A 40 1.80 11.70 -6.12
C ALA A 40 0.85 11.18 -7.22
N ASP A 41 1.31 10.19 -7.98
CA ASP A 41 0.60 9.61 -9.14
C ASP A 41 0.91 8.10 -9.21
N LEU A 42 -0.10 7.26 -9.03
CA LEU A 42 0.00 5.80 -9.13
C LEU A 42 0.20 5.36 -10.57
N ASP A 43 -0.54 5.92 -11.52
CA ASP A 43 -0.50 5.49 -12.92
C ASP A 43 0.86 5.77 -13.53
N ALA A 44 1.38 6.98 -13.33
CA ALA A 44 2.71 7.36 -13.80
C ALA A 44 3.80 6.48 -13.16
N LYS A 45 3.68 6.17 -11.86
CA LYS A 45 4.68 5.36 -11.15
C LYS A 45 4.63 3.89 -11.56
N LEU A 46 3.44 3.32 -11.76
CA LEU A 46 3.28 1.95 -12.23
C LEU A 46 3.78 1.78 -13.67
N ALA A 47 3.53 2.75 -14.54
CA ALA A 47 4.08 2.75 -15.90
C ALA A 47 5.61 2.75 -15.90
N GLU A 48 6.23 3.54 -15.02
CA GLU A 48 7.67 3.53 -14.83
C GLU A 48 8.18 2.17 -14.32
N ILE A 49 7.53 1.61 -13.29
CA ILE A 49 7.88 0.30 -12.72
C ILE A 49 7.82 -0.80 -13.79
N GLN A 50 6.76 -0.83 -14.61
CA GLN A 50 6.62 -1.80 -15.68
C GLN A 50 7.74 -1.66 -16.73
N ARG A 51 8.09 -0.42 -17.10
CA ARG A 51 9.20 -0.14 -18.02
C ARG A 51 10.55 -0.61 -17.47
N LEU A 52 10.71 -0.65 -16.15
CA LEU A 52 11.90 -1.15 -15.45
C LEU A 52 11.85 -2.67 -15.17
N GLY A 53 10.81 -3.37 -15.64
CA GLY A 53 10.67 -4.82 -15.53
C GLY A 53 9.86 -5.31 -14.33
N GLY A 54 9.26 -4.40 -13.56
CA GLY A 54 8.31 -4.77 -12.51
C GLY A 54 6.94 -5.19 -13.06
N THR A 55 6.14 -5.84 -12.23
CA THR A 55 4.79 -6.31 -12.59
C THR A 55 3.75 -5.75 -11.62
N VAL A 56 2.64 -5.25 -12.14
CA VAL A 56 1.50 -4.83 -11.31
C VAL A 56 0.80 -6.07 -10.75
N VAL A 57 0.71 -6.15 -9.42
CA VAL A 57 0.05 -7.23 -8.69
C VAL A 57 -1.39 -6.84 -8.32
N VAL A 58 -1.56 -5.62 -7.84
CA VAL A 58 -2.87 -5.01 -7.57
C VAL A 58 -2.88 -3.66 -8.27
N PRO A 59 -3.83 -3.41 -9.20
CA PRO A 59 -3.95 -2.12 -9.87
C PRO A 59 -4.36 -1.02 -8.88
N PRO A 60 -4.28 0.26 -9.27
CA PRO A 60 -4.78 1.37 -8.45
C PRO A 60 -6.18 1.08 -7.92
N THR A 61 -6.29 0.96 -6.61
CA THR A 61 -7.51 0.58 -5.90
C THR A 61 -7.82 1.67 -4.87
N PRO A 62 -9.01 2.29 -4.91
CA PRO A 62 -9.40 3.30 -3.94
C PRO A 62 -9.63 2.68 -2.56
N ILE A 63 -9.09 3.34 -1.54
CA ILE A 63 -9.39 3.10 -0.12
C ILE A 63 -10.47 4.08 0.34
N SER A 64 -10.38 5.32 -0.13
CA SER A 64 -11.35 6.39 0.07
C SER A 64 -11.33 7.34 -1.12
N ASP A 65 -12.16 8.40 -1.08
CA ASP A 65 -12.17 9.46 -2.10
C ASP A 65 -10.83 10.20 -2.23
N THR A 66 -9.96 10.12 -1.21
CA THR A 66 -8.69 10.85 -1.14
C THR A 66 -7.47 9.96 -1.06
N MET A 67 -7.64 8.64 -1.02
CA MET A 67 -6.55 7.70 -0.81
C MET A 67 -6.73 6.45 -1.67
N SER A 68 -5.69 6.10 -2.42
CA SER A 68 -5.63 4.90 -3.25
C SER A 68 -4.30 4.19 -3.05
N PHE A 69 -4.29 2.88 -3.25
CA PHE A 69 -3.07 2.08 -3.22
C PHE A 69 -2.92 1.25 -4.49
N ALA A 70 -1.71 0.77 -4.75
CA ALA A 70 -1.43 -0.27 -5.72
C ALA A 70 -0.33 -1.19 -5.16
N LEU A 71 -0.23 -2.42 -5.65
CA LEU A 71 0.89 -3.31 -5.33
C LEU A 71 1.62 -3.67 -6.62
N PHE A 72 2.95 -3.73 -6.56
CA PHE A 72 3.78 -4.24 -7.63
C PHE A 72 4.80 -5.25 -7.09
N SER A 73 5.27 -6.13 -7.97
CA SER A 73 6.44 -6.97 -7.74
C SER A 73 7.62 -6.40 -8.51
N ASP A 74 8.77 -6.32 -7.89
CA ASP A 74 10.04 -6.07 -8.59
C ASP A 74 10.52 -7.33 -9.35
N PRO A 75 11.57 -7.24 -10.19
CA PRO A 75 12.14 -8.40 -10.89
C PRO A 75 12.70 -9.50 -9.96
N GLY A 76 12.97 -9.18 -8.69
CA GLY A 76 13.40 -10.12 -7.65
C GLY A 76 12.24 -10.83 -6.95
N GLY A 77 11.00 -10.47 -7.25
CA GLY A 77 9.80 -11.05 -6.64
C GLY A 77 9.33 -10.33 -5.37
N ALA A 78 9.97 -9.24 -4.95
CA ALA A 78 9.56 -8.50 -3.77
C ALA A 78 8.29 -7.68 -4.06
N VAL A 79 7.26 -7.86 -3.24
CA VAL A 79 6.00 -7.11 -3.35
C VAL A 79 6.05 -5.86 -2.50
N VAL A 80 5.84 -4.71 -3.14
CA VAL A 80 5.86 -3.38 -2.51
C VAL A 80 4.54 -2.67 -2.81
N GLY A 81 4.03 -1.95 -1.81
CA GLY A 81 2.87 -1.10 -1.96
C GLY A 81 3.25 0.31 -2.40
N LEU A 82 2.42 0.90 -3.26
CA LEU A 82 2.38 2.33 -3.50
C LEU A 82 1.14 2.91 -2.86
N LEU A 83 1.26 4.10 -2.31
CA LEU A 83 0.16 4.83 -1.73
C LEU A 83 0.10 6.24 -2.32
N GLN A 84 -1.06 6.62 -2.83
CA GLN A 84 -1.35 7.98 -3.24
C GLN A 84 -2.41 8.57 -2.32
N THR A 85 -2.11 9.75 -1.79
CA THR A 85 -3.03 10.56 -1.01
C THR A 85 -3.20 11.88 -1.73
N ALA A 86 -4.42 12.34 -1.96
CA ALA A 86 -4.66 13.75 -2.24
C ALA A 86 -4.12 14.53 -1.03
N GLU A 87 -3.16 15.43 -1.22
CA GLU A 87 -2.65 16.25 -0.12
C GLU A 87 -3.84 16.92 0.58
N VAL A 88 -3.97 16.70 1.89
CA VAL A 88 -4.65 17.68 2.73
C VAL A 88 -3.69 18.85 2.79
N ARG A 89 -3.95 19.88 1.97
CA ARG A 89 -3.29 21.17 2.17
C ARG A 89 -3.61 21.61 3.59
N SER A 90 -2.57 21.67 4.42
CA SER A 90 -2.61 22.40 5.70
C SER A 90 -2.30 23.87 5.44
#